data_AF-D8LF43-F1
#
_entry.id   AF-D8LF43-F1
#
_cell.length_a   1.000
_cell.length_b   1.000
_cell.length_c   1.000
_cell.angle_alpha   90.00
_cell.angle_beta   90.00
_cell.angle_gamma   90.00
#
_symmetry.space_group_name_H-M   'P 1'
#
loop_
_entity.id
_entity.type
_entity.pdbx_description
1 polymer ?
#
loop_
_entity_poly.entity_id
_entity_poly.type
_entity_poly.pdbx_seq_one_letter_code
_entity_poly.pdbx_strand_id
1 'polypeptide(L)'
;MVDEDELGWGDGGGAEDDCDEEHLLSPDEYLEMMQYIEEACKEEDFRAEAAVLEDYELTRRLEEEEVEYAVASLDDINGNGQDDAVLCPVCKRDYLLHPGPPSASIVCACGFRLDTGGDRLGLEHFKQQLADTYSEHSTACSAEPSFVVEGAPGFDVLWSSCDGCGFARVVL
;
A
#
# COMPACT_ATOMS: atom_id res chain seq x y z
N MET A 1 -80.09 -26.64 54.08
CA MET A 1 -79.35 -25.44 53.61
C MET A 1 -77.91 -25.87 53.48
N VAL A 2 -77.42 -26.34 52.35
CA VAL A 2 -77.93 -26.26 50.97
C VAL A 2 -77.55 -27.58 50.30
N ASP A 3 -78.53 -28.18 49.61
CA ASP A 3 -78.40 -29.24 48.64
C ASP A 3 -77.53 -28.78 47.46
N GLU A 4 -76.61 -29.63 47.00
CA GLU A 4 -76.17 -29.67 45.60
C GLU A 4 -75.97 -31.14 45.21
N ASP A 5 -77.06 -31.66 44.65
CA ASP A 5 -77.22 -32.84 43.81
C ASP A 5 -76.18 -32.93 42.69
N GLU A 6 -76.03 -34.19 42.23
CA GLU A 6 -75.56 -34.59 40.91
C GLU A 6 -74.09 -34.23 40.62
N LEU A 7 -73.25 -35.17 40.19
CA LEU A 7 -73.16 -35.51 38.80
C LEU A 7 -72.65 -36.94 38.64
N GLY A 8 -73.31 -37.63 37.71
CA GLY A 8 -73.22 -39.05 37.48
C GLY A 8 -71.85 -39.55 37.01
N TRP A 9 -71.74 -40.87 37.09
CA TRP A 9 -70.71 -41.67 36.46
C TRP A 9 -70.84 -41.49 34.94
N GLY A 10 -70.11 -40.52 34.42
CA GLY A 10 -69.96 -40.28 32.99
C GLY A 10 -68.94 -41.25 32.41
N ASP A 11 -69.46 -42.28 31.76
CA ASP A 11 -68.77 -43.07 30.75
C ASP A 11 -68.23 -42.08 29.69
N GLY A 12 -66.93 -41.88 29.69
CA GLY A 12 -66.25 -40.93 28.82
C GLY A 12 -64.96 -41.57 28.33
N GLY A 13 -65.07 -42.42 27.32
CA GLY A 13 -63.95 -42.83 26.49
C GLY A 13 -63.28 -41.59 25.91
N GLY A 14 -62.23 -41.12 26.58
CA GLY A 14 -61.29 -40.15 26.06
C GLY A 14 -60.19 -40.92 25.36
N ALA A 15 -60.16 -40.79 24.03
CA ALA A 15 -59.17 -41.36 23.16
C ALA A 15 -57.76 -41.20 23.72
N GLU A 16 -57.05 -42.31 23.76
CA GLU A 16 -55.61 -42.37 23.79
C GLU A 16 -55.16 -41.55 22.57
N ASP A 17 -54.73 -40.31 22.80
CA ASP A 17 -54.15 -39.43 21.79
C ASP A 17 -52.73 -40.00 21.50
N ASP A 18 -52.70 -41.14 20.80
CA ASP A 18 -51.51 -41.73 20.18
C ASP A 18 -51.14 -40.87 18.97
N CYS A 19 -50.62 -39.68 19.24
CA CYS A 19 -50.13 -38.74 18.22
C CYS A 19 -48.65 -38.44 18.42
N ASP A 20 -47.83 -39.42 18.80
CA ASP A 20 -46.36 -39.30 18.77
C ASP A 20 -45.75 -40.49 18.01
N GLU A 21 -46.28 -40.81 16.82
CA GLU A 21 -45.51 -41.58 15.85
C GLU A 21 -44.50 -40.62 15.20
N GLU A 22 -43.36 -40.42 15.88
CA GLU A 22 -42.20 -39.73 15.31
C GLU A 22 -41.85 -40.40 13.97
N HIS A 23 -42.26 -39.77 12.87
CA HIS A 23 -41.80 -40.07 11.52
C HIS A 23 -40.32 -39.70 11.42
N LEU A 24 -39.47 -40.51 12.05
CA LEU A 24 -38.04 -40.50 11.82
C LEU A 24 -37.82 -41.03 10.40
N LEU A 25 -37.23 -40.20 9.55
CA LEU A 25 -36.74 -40.60 8.24
C LEU A 25 -36.01 -41.94 8.36
N SER A 26 -36.19 -42.82 7.38
CA SER A 26 -35.38 -44.03 7.35
C SER A 26 -33.89 -43.63 7.29
N PRO A 27 -32.98 -44.48 7.81
CA PRO A 27 -31.55 -44.18 7.77
C PRO A 27 -31.02 -43.85 6.38
N ASP A 28 -31.60 -44.45 5.33
CA ASP A 28 -31.24 -44.20 3.94
C ASP A 28 -31.73 -42.82 3.44
N GLU A 29 -32.96 -42.42 3.76
CA GLU A 29 -33.50 -41.10 3.41
C GLU A 29 -32.77 -39.96 4.14
N TYR A 30 -32.36 -40.19 5.40
CA TYR A 30 -31.54 -39.23 6.14
C TYR A 30 -30.16 -39.06 5.50
N LEU A 31 -29.53 -40.15 5.07
CA LEU A 31 -28.24 -40.13 4.38
C LEU A 31 -28.33 -39.39 3.03
N GLU A 32 -29.39 -39.63 2.25
CA GLU A 32 -29.62 -38.95 0.98
C GLU A 32 -29.81 -37.43 1.18
N MET A 33 -30.61 -37.04 2.18
CA MET A 33 -30.80 -35.64 2.54
C MET A 33 -29.50 -34.98 3.01
N MET A 34 -28.69 -35.66 3.82
CA MET A 34 -27.40 -35.16 4.28
C MET A 34 -26.41 -34.96 3.12
N GLN A 35 -26.37 -35.89 2.16
CA GLN A 35 -25.53 -35.76 0.96
C GLN A 35 -25.95 -34.58 0.09
N TYR A 36 -27.27 -34.41 -0.12
CA TYR A 36 -27.80 -33.28 -0.87
C TYR A 36 -27.42 -31.93 -0.25
N ILE A 37 -27.54 -31.81 1.08
CA ILE A 37 -27.16 -30.59 1.81
C ILE A 37 -25.66 -30.34 1.71
N GLU A 38 -24.83 -31.38 1.89
CA GLU A 38 -23.38 -31.26 1.78
C GLU A 38 -22.94 -30.80 0.39
N GLU A 39 -23.53 -31.35 -0.67
CA GLU A 39 -23.26 -30.95 -2.05
C GLU A 39 -23.69 -29.51 -2.32
N ALA A 40 -24.88 -29.12 -1.88
CA ALA A 40 -25.38 -27.75 -2.02
C ALA A 40 -24.50 -26.72 -1.28
N CYS A 41 -24.04 -27.04 -0.07
CA CYS A 41 -23.13 -26.20 0.70
C CYS A 41 -21.77 -26.06 -0.01
N LYS A 42 -21.19 -27.18 -0.50
CA LYS A 42 -19.91 -27.14 -1.21
C LYS A 42 -19.95 -26.29 -2.47
N GLU A 43 -21.06 -26.34 -3.22
CA GLU A 43 -21.20 -25.51 -4.41
C GLU A 43 -21.30 -24.03 -4.07
N GLU A 44 -21.99 -23.68 -2.98
CA GLU A 44 -22.08 -22.29 -2.51
C GLU A 44 -20.71 -21.78 -2.04
N ASP A 45 -20.00 -22.57 -1.22
CA ASP A 45 -18.64 -22.26 -0.75
C ASP A 45 -17.69 -22.01 -1.92
N PHE A 46 -17.71 -22.89 -2.93
CA PHE A 46 -16.88 -22.75 -4.13
C PHE A 46 -17.21 -21.47 -4.90
N ARG A 47 -18.50 -21.14 -5.01
CA ARG A 47 -18.95 -19.92 -5.70
C ARG A 47 -18.54 -18.67 -4.93
N ALA A 48 -18.65 -18.68 -3.60
CA ALA A 48 -18.23 -17.58 -2.74
C ALA A 48 -16.72 -17.37 -2.81
N GLU A 49 -15.92 -18.42 -2.74
CA GLU A 49 -14.45 -18.34 -2.87
C GLU A 49 -14.03 -17.78 -4.24
N ALA A 50 -14.65 -18.27 -5.32
CA ALA A 50 -14.38 -17.77 -6.66
C ALA A 50 -14.71 -16.27 -6.80
N ALA A 51 -15.83 -15.81 -6.23
CA ALA A 51 -16.21 -14.40 -6.27
C ALA A 51 -15.24 -13.51 -5.47
N VAL A 52 -14.79 -13.97 -4.30
CA VAL A 52 -13.79 -13.24 -3.50
C VAL A 52 -12.46 -13.13 -4.24
N LEU A 53 -12.03 -14.21 -4.91
CA LEU A 53 -10.79 -14.21 -5.68
C LEU A 53 -10.87 -13.25 -6.88
N GLU A 54 -12.00 -13.24 -7.59
CA GLU A 54 -12.24 -12.32 -8.71
C GLU A 54 -12.21 -10.84 -8.27
N ASP A 55 -12.89 -10.51 -7.18
CA ASP A 55 -12.91 -9.15 -6.62
C ASP A 55 -11.51 -8.70 -6.17
N TYR A 56 -10.75 -9.59 -5.54
CA TYR A 56 -9.36 -9.31 -5.15
C TYR A 56 -8.47 -9.07 -6.38
N GLU A 57 -8.56 -9.92 -7.41
CA GLU A 57 -7.80 -9.73 -8.64
C GLU A 57 -8.15 -8.43 -9.36
N LEU A 58 -9.44 -8.07 -9.40
CA LEU A 58 -9.89 -6.83 -9.99
C LEU A 58 -9.34 -5.63 -9.22
N THR A 59 -9.47 -5.62 -7.90
CA THR A 59 -8.96 -4.56 -7.04
C THR A 59 -7.46 -4.38 -7.23
N ARG A 60 -6.70 -5.49 -7.21
CA ARG A 60 -5.26 -5.47 -7.40
C ARG A 60 -4.86 -4.88 -8.75
N ARG A 61 -5.57 -5.22 -9.84
CA ARG A 61 -5.30 -4.66 -11.17
C ARG A 61 -5.56 -3.14 -11.21
N LEU A 62 -6.61 -2.67 -10.55
CA LEU A 62 -6.91 -1.24 -10.47
C LEU A 62 -5.85 -0.48 -9.65
N GLU A 63 -5.40 -1.06 -8.54
CA GLU A 63 -4.31 -0.48 -7.74
C GLU A 63 -3.00 -0.42 -8.53
N GLU A 64 -2.66 -1.48 -9.29
CA GLU A 64 -1.50 -1.51 -10.17
C GLU A 64 -1.60 -0.41 -11.26
N GLU A 65 -2.77 -0.26 -11.90
CA GLU A 65 -3.02 0.78 -12.90
C GLU A 65 -2.92 2.21 -12.31
N GLU A 66 -3.42 2.43 -11.09
CA GLU A 66 -3.31 3.72 -10.40
C GLU A 66 -1.85 4.10 -10.15
N VAL A 67 -1.03 3.14 -9.71
CA VAL A 67 0.41 3.34 -9.50
C VAL A 67 1.10 3.63 -10.82
N GLU A 68 0.82 2.87 -11.88
CA GLU A 68 1.40 3.11 -13.21
C GLU A 68 1.05 4.49 -13.75
N TYR A 69 -0.22 4.91 -13.60
CA TYR A 69 -0.66 6.25 -13.99
C TYR A 69 0.05 7.35 -13.20
N ALA A 70 0.19 7.19 -11.89
CA ALA A 70 0.90 8.15 -11.04
C ALA A 70 2.38 8.27 -11.44
N VAL A 71 3.05 7.15 -11.72
CA VAL A 71 4.44 7.14 -12.20
C VAL A 71 4.55 7.81 -13.57
N ALA A 72 3.68 7.46 -14.53
CA ALA A 72 3.67 8.08 -15.85
C ALA A 72 3.42 9.60 -15.77
N SER A 73 2.53 10.04 -14.88
CA SER A 73 2.30 11.47 -14.66
C SER A 73 3.53 12.18 -14.07
N LEU A 74 4.32 11.51 -13.23
CA LEU A 74 5.59 12.06 -12.74
C LEU A 74 6.64 12.11 -13.85
N ASP A 75 6.70 11.09 -14.71
CA ASP A 75 7.58 11.08 -15.87
C ASP A 75 7.19 12.15 -16.90
N ASP A 76 5.91 12.44 -17.11
CA ASP A 76 5.45 13.54 -17.98
C ASP A 76 5.79 14.92 -17.39
N ILE A 77 5.71 15.07 -16.07
CA ILE A 77 6.16 16.29 -15.37
C ILE A 77 7.68 16.45 -15.53
N ASN A 78 8.44 15.37 -15.41
CA ASN A 78 9.89 15.39 -15.57
C ASN A 78 10.34 15.53 -17.04
N GLY A 79 9.56 14.99 -17.99
CA GLY A 79 9.92 14.88 -19.41
C GLY A 79 9.48 16.06 -20.30
N ASN A 80 8.58 16.93 -19.84
CA ASN A 80 8.07 18.03 -20.67
C ASN A 80 8.88 19.34 -20.58
N GLY A 81 10.21 19.25 -20.47
CA GLY A 81 11.13 20.40 -20.53
C GLY A 81 11.73 20.83 -19.19
N GLN A 82 11.73 19.93 -18.20
CA GLN A 82 12.42 20.09 -16.91
C GLN A 82 13.61 19.13 -16.76
N ASP A 83 14.26 18.74 -17.86
CA ASP A 83 15.41 17.80 -17.81
C ASP A 83 16.52 18.26 -16.85
N ASP A 84 16.70 19.59 -16.70
CA ASP A 84 17.69 20.20 -15.79
C ASP A 84 17.16 20.50 -14.37
N ALA A 85 15.89 20.23 -14.05
CA ALA A 85 15.32 20.59 -12.74
C ALA A 85 15.66 19.53 -11.69
N VAL A 86 16.57 19.86 -10.77
CA VAL A 86 17.00 18.97 -9.68
C VAL A 86 16.41 19.44 -8.36
N LEU A 87 15.72 18.57 -7.61
CA LEU A 87 15.28 18.90 -6.25
C LEU A 87 16.48 19.06 -5.31
N CYS A 88 16.41 20.03 -4.40
CA CYS A 88 17.48 20.26 -3.45
C CYS A 88 17.61 19.07 -2.47
N PRO A 89 18.79 18.43 -2.36
CA PRO A 89 18.99 17.27 -1.49
C PRO A 89 18.94 17.61 0.01
N VAL A 90 19.04 18.91 0.37
CA VAL A 90 19.00 19.37 1.76
C VAL A 90 17.58 19.64 2.22
N CYS A 91 16.78 20.41 1.47
CA CYS A 91 15.42 20.75 1.89
C CYS A 91 14.33 19.84 1.31
N LYS A 92 14.61 19.13 0.21
CA LYS A 92 13.70 18.23 -0.52
C LYS A 92 12.36 18.89 -0.93
N ARG A 93 12.31 20.21 -1.00
CA ARG A 93 11.09 21.00 -1.28
C ARG A 93 11.22 21.87 -2.52
N ASP A 94 12.35 22.55 -2.66
CA ASP A 94 12.59 23.51 -3.73
C ASP A 94 13.59 22.95 -4.75
N TYR A 95 13.44 23.37 -6.00
CA TYR A 95 14.38 23.04 -7.07
C TYR A 95 15.67 23.86 -6.97
N LEU A 96 16.75 23.26 -7.43
CA LEU A 96 18.04 23.90 -7.60
C LEU A 96 18.02 24.77 -8.85
N LEU A 97 18.57 25.98 -8.70
CA LEU A 97 18.71 26.95 -9.76
C LEU A 97 20.18 27.12 -10.07
N HIS A 98 20.51 27.15 -11.36
CA HIS A 98 21.82 27.50 -11.86
C HIS A 98 21.70 28.83 -12.64
N PRO A 99 21.84 29.99 -11.97
CA PRO A 99 21.60 31.32 -12.54
C PRO A 99 22.47 31.68 -13.76
N GLY A 100 23.46 30.85 -14.10
CA GLY A 100 24.30 31.05 -15.28
C GLY A 100 25.38 32.12 -15.08
N PRO A 101 26.19 32.41 -16.10
CA PRO A 101 27.32 33.34 -15.98
C PRO A 101 26.85 34.76 -15.62
N PRO A 102 27.56 35.47 -14.71
CA PRO A 102 28.91 35.18 -14.20
C PRO A 102 28.98 34.25 -12.98
N SER A 103 27.83 33.85 -12.41
CA SER A 103 27.76 32.98 -11.23
C SER A 103 27.81 31.50 -11.62
N ALA A 104 28.93 30.83 -11.36
CA ALA A 104 29.05 29.38 -11.42
C ALA A 104 28.67 28.77 -10.06
N SER A 105 27.42 28.96 -9.64
CA SER A 105 26.95 28.50 -8.33
C SER A 105 25.57 27.89 -8.45
N ILE A 106 25.36 26.74 -7.82
CA ILE A 106 24.06 26.10 -7.71
C ILE A 106 23.41 26.60 -6.42
N VAL A 107 22.19 27.12 -6.49
CA VAL A 107 21.49 27.71 -5.34
C VAL A 107 20.09 27.17 -5.17
N CYS A 108 19.59 27.21 -3.94
CA CYS A 108 18.22 26.85 -3.59
C CYS A 108 17.57 27.96 -2.75
N ALA A 109 16.24 28.07 -2.83
CA ALA A 109 15.47 28.98 -1.98
C ALA A 109 15.59 28.69 -0.47
N CYS A 110 15.96 27.46 -0.09
CA CYS A 110 16.19 27.09 1.31
C CYS A 110 17.49 27.65 1.92
N GLY A 111 18.33 28.30 1.12
CA GLY A 111 19.63 28.81 1.53
C GLY A 111 20.83 27.91 1.18
N PHE A 112 20.59 26.76 0.55
CA PHE A 112 21.67 25.96 -0.03
C PHE A 112 22.37 26.72 -1.15
N ARG A 113 23.70 26.72 -1.12
CA ARG A 113 24.57 27.31 -2.15
C ARG A 113 25.82 26.46 -2.29
N LEU A 114 26.18 26.15 -3.53
CA LEU A 114 27.37 25.38 -3.89
C LEU A 114 28.09 26.10 -5.03
N ASP A 115 29.26 26.66 -4.75
CA ASP A 115 30.10 27.31 -5.75
C ASP A 115 30.92 26.28 -6.55
N THR A 116 30.64 26.11 -7.85
CA THR A 116 31.28 25.12 -8.73
C THR A 116 32.63 25.58 -9.32
N GLY A 117 33.29 26.54 -8.68
CA GLY A 117 34.72 26.83 -8.89
C GLY A 117 35.15 27.20 -10.31
N GLY A 118 34.25 27.70 -11.17
CA GLY A 118 34.58 28.07 -12.55
C GLY A 118 34.64 26.91 -13.55
N ASP A 119 34.52 25.66 -13.09
CA ASP A 119 34.51 24.45 -13.94
C ASP A 119 33.20 24.27 -14.72
N ARG A 120 32.22 25.16 -14.51
CA ARG A 120 30.90 25.15 -15.18
C ARG A 120 30.21 23.78 -15.11
N LEU A 121 30.35 23.09 -13.99
CA LEU A 121 29.57 21.88 -13.73
C LEU A 121 28.08 22.26 -13.69
N GLY A 122 27.34 21.84 -14.73
CA GLY A 122 25.93 22.13 -14.87
C GLY A 122 25.06 21.30 -13.91
N LEU A 123 23.77 21.66 -13.82
CA LEU A 123 22.78 20.92 -13.04
C LEU A 123 22.70 19.45 -13.44
N GLU A 124 22.92 19.13 -14.71
CA GLU A 124 22.94 17.75 -15.21
C GLU A 124 24.06 16.90 -14.57
N HIS A 125 25.27 17.45 -14.44
CA HIS A 125 26.36 16.73 -13.76
C HIS A 125 26.05 16.56 -12.27
N PHE A 126 25.47 17.59 -11.64
CA PHE A 126 25.00 17.53 -10.25
C PHE A 126 23.93 16.46 -10.05
N LYS A 127 22.96 16.36 -10.98
CA LYS A 127 21.90 15.36 -11.00
C LYS A 127 22.46 13.95 -11.06
N GLN A 128 23.41 13.70 -11.97
CA GLN A 128 24.04 12.40 -12.10
C GLN A 128 24.81 12.01 -10.83
N GLN A 129 25.61 12.92 -10.26
CA GLN A 129 26.34 12.63 -9.02
C GLN A 129 25.41 12.31 -7.84
N LEU A 130 24.27 13.00 -7.73
CA LEU A 130 23.24 12.64 -6.75
C LEU A 130 22.67 11.25 -7.02
N ALA A 131 22.24 10.98 -8.25
CA ALA A 131 21.66 9.68 -8.62
C ALA A 131 22.63 8.52 -8.33
N ASP A 132 23.91 8.68 -8.69
CA ASP A 132 24.96 7.71 -8.42
C ASP A 132 25.10 7.49 -6.90
N THR A 133 25.15 8.57 -6.11
CA THR A 133 25.26 8.50 -4.65
C THR A 133 24.08 7.76 -4.01
N TYR A 134 22.84 8.05 -4.45
CA TYR A 134 21.64 7.37 -3.96
C TYR A 134 21.60 5.90 -4.38
N SER A 135 21.97 5.59 -5.62
CA SER A 135 21.97 4.22 -6.13
C SER A 135 22.99 3.36 -5.38
N GLU A 136 24.20 3.86 -5.15
CA GLU A 136 25.22 3.18 -4.36
C GLU A 136 24.76 2.96 -2.92
N HIS A 137 24.21 3.98 -2.26
CA HIS A 137 23.72 3.87 -0.89
C HIS A 137 22.58 2.86 -0.76
N SER A 138 21.62 2.89 -1.69
CA SER A 138 20.42 2.04 -1.62
C SER A 138 20.72 0.54 -1.74
N THR A 139 21.88 0.15 -2.29
CA THR A 139 22.32 -1.26 -2.29
C THR A 139 22.60 -1.82 -0.90
N ALA A 140 23.00 -0.97 0.05
CA ALA A 140 23.45 -1.38 1.37
C ALA A 140 22.51 -0.92 2.50
N CYS A 141 21.68 0.11 2.27
CA CYS A 141 20.85 0.70 3.30
C CYS A 141 19.59 1.37 2.72
N SER A 142 18.46 1.18 3.39
CA SER A 142 17.18 1.81 3.04
C SER A 142 16.95 3.16 3.76
N ALA A 143 17.87 3.59 4.62
CA ALA A 143 17.78 4.89 5.27
C ALA A 143 18.07 6.04 4.29
N GLU A 144 17.63 7.25 4.60
CA GLU A 144 17.92 8.40 3.75
C GLU A 144 19.29 9.02 4.09
N PRO A 145 20.21 9.16 3.12
CA PRO A 145 21.44 9.88 3.36
C PRO A 145 21.16 11.38 3.54
N SER A 146 21.94 12.00 4.42
CA SER A 146 21.97 13.44 4.67
C SER A 146 23.04 14.11 3.81
N PHE A 147 22.80 15.36 3.42
CA PHE A 147 23.71 16.14 2.59
C PHE A 147 24.12 17.42 3.30
N VAL A 148 25.42 17.70 3.30
CA VAL A 148 26.01 18.87 3.95
C VAL A 148 27.03 19.50 3.03
N VAL A 149 26.96 20.82 2.86
CA VAL A 149 28.01 21.57 2.16
C VAL A 149 29.05 22.00 3.17
N GLU A 150 30.30 21.59 2.95
CA GLU A 150 31.46 22.03 3.71
C GLU A 150 32.42 22.75 2.76
N GLY A 151 32.77 23.99 3.06
CA GLY A 151 33.55 24.81 2.13
C GLY A 151 34.24 25.99 2.79
N ALA A 152 35.36 26.40 2.19
CA ALA A 152 36.01 27.67 2.45
C ALA A 152 35.60 28.64 1.32
N PRO A 153 35.60 29.97 1.53
CA PRO A 153 35.18 30.92 0.50
C PRO A 153 35.97 30.71 -0.81
N GLY A 154 35.29 30.21 -1.84
CA GLY A 154 35.85 29.90 -3.16
C GLY A 154 35.98 28.41 -3.51
N PHE A 155 35.73 27.49 -2.56
CA PHE A 155 35.68 26.05 -2.81
C PHE A 155 34.68 25.40 -1.84
N ASP A 156 33.50 25.08 -2.35
CA ASP A 156 32.47 24.37 -1.61
C ASP A 156 32.45 22.90 -2.02
N VAL A 157 32.40 22.00 -1.03
CA VAL A 157 32.35 20.54 -1.23
C VAL A 157 31.02 20.03 -0.69
N LEU A 158 30.29 19.27 -1.50
CA LEU A 158 29.06 18.61 -1.06
C LEU A 158 29.38 17.21 -0.54
N TRP A 159 29.13 16.98 0.73
CA TRP A 159 29.22 15.68 1.37
C TRP A 159 27.86 15.01 1.49
N SER A 160 27.86 13.69 1.29
CA SER A 160 26.75 12.80 1.64
C SER A 160 27.18 11.93 2.81
N SER A 161 26.29 11.74 3.79
CA SER A 161 26.54 10.86 4.93
C SER A 161 25.25 10.19 5.44
N CYS A 162 25.32 8.95 5.89
CA CYS A 162 24.19 8.21 6.45
C CYS A 162 24.53 7.65 7.83
N ASP A 163 23.79 8.09 8.86
CA ASP A 163 23.97 7.63 10.24
C ASP A 163 23.61 6.14 10.43
N GLY A 164 22.77 5.58 9.54
CA GLY A 164 22.29 4.20 9.65
C GLY A 164 23.33 3.15 9.25
N CYS A 165 24.16 3.43 8.24
CA CYS A 165 25.14 2.49 7.70
C CYS A 165 26.58 3.01 7.72
N GLY A 166 26.80 4.26 8.13
CA GLY A 166 28.12 4.91 8.12
C GLY A 166 28.64 5.24 6.72
N PHE A 167 27.78 5.22 5.70
CA PHE A 167 28.14 5.66 4.35
C PHE A 167 28.53 7.13 4.38
N ALA A 168 29.67 7.49 3.79
CA ALA A 168 30.10 8.86 3.63
C ALA A 168 30.87 9.02 2.32
N ARG A 169 30.46 9.97 1.48
CA ARG A 169 31.06 10.21 0.16
C ARG A 169 30.99 11.68 -0.23
N VAL A 170 32.03 12.15 -0.91
CA VAL A 170 32.03 13.43 -1.63
C VAL A 170 31.21 13.29 -2.90
N VAL A 171 30.21 14.16 -3.06
CA VAL A 171 29.34 14.24 -4.22
C VAL A 171 29.96 15.18 -5.27
N LEU A 172 30.44 16.36 -4.84
CA LEU A 172 31.01 17.42 -5.66
C LEU A 172 32.05 18.22 -4.88
#